data_AF-A0A2J4P8K0-F1
#
_entry.id   AF-A0A2J4P8K0-F1
#
_cell.length_a   1.000
_cell.length_b   1.000
_cell.length_c   1.000
_cell.angle_alpha   90.00
_cell.angle_beta   90.00
_cell.angle_gamma   90.00
#
_symmetry.space_group_name_H-M   'P 1'
#
loop_
_entity.id
_entity.type
_entity.pdbx_description
1 polymer ?
#
loop_
_entity_poly.entity_id
_entity_poly.type
_entity_poly.pdbx_seq_one_letter_code
_entity_poly.pdbx_strand_id
1 'polypeptide(L)'
;MKEKKTTIPPAGAATNAAYKRLLMMAMPIIVAVLLLFVPVPDGLPPYAWHYFAIFVGVIVGLIFEPLPGAVIGITGVVVIALCS
;
A
#
# COMPACT_ATOMS: atom_id res chain seq x y z
N MET A 1 12.08 40.38 14.31
CA MET A 1 12.97 39.41 13.62
C MET A 1 12.70 38.04 14.23
N LYS A 2 11.91 37.19 13.58
CA LYS A 2 11.53 35.86 14.10
C LYS A 2 12.61 34.86 13.69
N GLU A 3 13.35 34.38 14.68
CA GLU A 3 14.43 33.41 14.53
C GLU A 3 13.86 32.12 13.93
N LYS A 4 14.16 31.88 12.64
CA LYS A 4 13.94 30.58 12.01
C LYS A 4 14.97 29.64 12.64
N LYS A 5 14.58 28.98 13.72
CA LYS A 5 15.33 27.88 14.32
C LYS A 5 15.45 26.80 13.24
N THR A 6 16.56 26.84 12.51
CA THR A 6 17.01 25.77 11.63
C THR A 6 17.35 24.59 12.53
N THR A 7 16.34 23.85 12.97
CA THR A 7 16.52 22.53 13.57
C THR A 7 17.00 21.62 12.44
N ILE A 8 18.32 21.55 12.27
CA ILE A 8 18.94 20.49 11.48
C ILE A 8 18.49 19.18 12.16
N PRO A 9 17.71 18.32 11.49
CA PRO A 9 17.30 17.06 12.09
C PRO A 9 18.55 16.22 12.37
N PRO A 10 18.62 15.51 13.52
CA PRO A 10 19.77 14.68 13.84
C PRO A 10 19.93 13.61 12.74
N ALA A 11 21.16 13.43 12.26
CA ALA A 11 21.50 12.58 11.11
C ALA A 11 21.05 11.11 11.23
N GLY A 12 20.63 10.65 12.41
CA GLY A 12 20.06 9.31 12.65
C GLY A 12 18.52 9.21 12.63
N ALA A 13 17.77 10.32 12.62
CA ALA A 13 16.30 10.29 12.60
C ALA A 13 15.71 10.13 11.19
N ALA A 14 16.44 10.54 10.16
CA ALA A 14 16.00 10.47 8.76
C ALA A 14 15.81 9.01 8.28
N THR A 15 16.69 8.10 8.69
CA THR A 15 16.65 6.69 8.27
C THR A 15 15.42 5.94 8.79
N ASN A 16 15.04 6.17 10.06
CA ASN A 16 13.90 5.51 10.68
C ASN A 16 12.55 6.01 10.13
N ALA A 17 12.46 7.31 9.84
CA ALA A 17 11.27 7.90 9.22
C ALA A 17 11.04 7.38 7.79
N ALA A 18 12.12 7.25 7.01
CA ALA A 18 12.07 6.66 5.67
C ALA A 18 11.65 5.18 5.71
N TYR A 19 12.22 4.39 6.63
CA TYR A 19 11.89 2.98 6.81
C TYR A 19 10.41 2.77 7.19
N LYS A 20 9.89 3.56 8.14
CA LYS A 20 8.47 3.50 8.54
C LYS A 20 7.54 3.87 7.39
N ARG A 21 7.91 4.87 6.58
CA ARG A 21 7.13 5.27 5.40
C ARG A 21 7.13 4.18 4.32
N LEU A 22 8.28 3.54 4.08
CA LEU A 22 8.40 2.41 3.15
C LEU A 22 7.56 1.22 3.60
N LEU A 23 7.60 0.87 4.89
CA LEU A 23 6.75 -0.18 5.45
C LEU A 23 5.25 0.12 5.29
N MET A 24 4.84 1.37 5.54
CA MET A 24 3.43 1.78 5.36
C MET A 24 2.99 1.72 3.90
N MET A 25 3.87 2.04 2.94
CA MET A 25 3.61 1.89 1.51
C MET A 25 3.60 0.43 1.05
N ALA A 26 4.43 -0.42 1.63
CA ALA A 26 4.53 -1.84 1.27
C ALA A 26 3.36 -2.67 1.79
N MET A 27 2.74 -2.29 2.91
CA MET A 27 1.66 -3.00 3.56
C MET A 27 0.48 -3.40 2.65
N PRO A 28 -0.14 -2.50 1.84
CA PRO A 28 -1.20 -2.90 0.92
C PRO A 28 -0.76 -3.96 -0.11
N ILE A 29 0.49 -3.87 -0.58
CA ILE A 29 1.07 -4.82 -1.53
C ILE A 29 1.28 -6.17 -0.85
N ILE A 30 1.83 -6.17 0.36
CA ILE A 30 2.06 -7.39 1.16
C ILE A 30 0.75 -8.14 1.37
N VAL A 31 -0.34 -7.44 1.73
CA VAL A 31 -1.64 -8.09 1.95
C VAL A 31 -2.18 -8.72 0.66
N ALA A 32 -2.14 -8.01 -0.46
CA ALA A 32 -2.60 -8.54 -1.75
C ALA A 32 -1.79 -9.77 -2.19
N VAL A 33 -0.47 -9.71 -2.06
CA VAL A 33 0.43 -10.80 -2.43
C VAL A 33 0.22 -12.02 -1.54
N LEU A 34 0.08 -11.84 -0.23
CA LEU A 34 -0.21 -12.94 0.70
C LEU A 34 -1.52 -13.64 0.35
N LEU A 35 -2.57 -12.88 0.01
CA LEU A 35 -3.85 -13.45 -0.44
C LEU A 35 -3.72 -14.22 -1.76
N LEU A 36 -2.92 -13.75 -2.71
CA LEU A 36 -2.67 -14.46 -3.97
C LEU A 36 -1.92 -15.77 -3.77
N PHE A 37 -1.07 -15.89 -2.75
CA PHE A 37 -0.42 -17.15 -2.39
C PHE A 37 -1.34 -18.14 -1.67
N VAL A 38 -2.47 -17.69 -1.13
CA VAL A 38 -3.50 -18.56 -0.57
C VAL A 38 -4.27 -19.22 -1.72
N PRO A 39 -4.48 -20.56 -1.68
CA PRO A 39 -5.21 -21.24 -2.73
C PRO A 39 -6.64 -20.72 -2.83
N VAL A 40 -7.15 -20.69 -4.07
CA VAL A 40 -8.52 -20.28 -4.37
C VAL A 40 -9.49 -21.20 -3.63
N PRO A 41 -10.48 -20.66 -2.89
CA PRO A 41 -11.49 -21.47 -2.24
C PRO A 41 -12.36 -22.22 -3.25
N ASP A 42 -12.76 -23.44 -2.92
CA ASP A 42 -13.62 -24.26 -3.78
C ASP A 42 -14.93 -23.55 -4.12
N GLY A 43 -15.34 -23.66 -5.39
CA GLY A 43 -16.55 -23.00 -5.89
C GLY A 43 -16.36 -21.52 -6.28
N LEU A 44 -15.16 -20.97 -6.13
CA LEU A 44 -14.83 -19.63 -6.62
C LEU A 44 -14.01 -19.69 -7.92
N PRO A 45 -14.39 -18.95 -8.97
CA PRO A 45 -13.56 -18.83 -10.16
C PRO A 45 -12.20 -18.20 -9.83
N PRO A 46 -11.07 -18.68 -10.42
CA PRO A 46 -9.75 -18.15 -10.11
C PRO A 46 -9.63 -16.63 -10.31
N TYR A 47 -10.19 -16.09 -11.39
CA TYR A 47 -10.14 -14.64 -11.65
C TYR A 47 -10.77 -13.84 -10.49
N ALA A 48 -11.87 -14.31 -9.91
CA ALA A 48 -12.56 -13.62 -8.83
C ALA A 48 -11.69 -13.52 -7.56
N TRP A 49 -10.86 -14.53 -7.30
CA TRP A 49 -9.88 -14.49 -6.22
C TRP A 49 -8.80 -13.43 -6.43
N HIS A 50 -8.33 -13.25 -7.67
CA HIS A 50 -7.34 -12.21 -8.00
C HIS A 50 -7.91 -10.81 -7.81
N TYR A 51 -9.12 -10.55 -8.32
CA TYR A 51 -9.83 -9.28 -8.10
C TYR A 51 -10.04 -9.01 -6.60
N PHE A 52 -10.46 -10.02 -5.84
CA PHE A 52 -10.62 -9.93 -4.40
C PHE A 52 -9.30 -9.55 -3.70
N ALA A 53 -8.21 -10.26 -4.00
CA ALA A 53 -6.91 -10.01 -3.36
C ALA A 53 -6.40 -8.59 -3.61
N ILE A 54 -6.49 -8.10 -4.85
CA ILE A 54 -6.06 -6.75 -5.20
C ILE A 54 -6.96 -5.70 -4.54
N PHE A 55 -8.28 -5.92 -4.53
CA PHE A 55 -9.22 -4.99 -3.90
C PHE A 55 -9.02 -4.88 -2.39
N VAL A 56 -8.73 -5.99 -1.70
CA VAL A 56 -8.36 -5.96 -0.28
C VAL A 56 -7.07 -5.16 -0.07
N GLY A 57 -6.06 -5.31 -0.95
CA GLY A 57 -4.86 -4.47 -0.94
C GLY A 57 -5.18 -2.97 -1.06
N VAL A 58 -6.11 -2.59 -1.94
CA VAL A 58 -6.59 -1.21 -2.08
C VAL A 58 -7.26 -0.72 -0.80
N ILE A 59 -8.15 -1.52 -0.19
CA ILE A 59 -8.82 -1.17 1.07
C ILE A 59 -7.77 -0.92 2.17
N VAL A 60 -6.78 -1.80 2.31
CA VAL A 60 -5.68 -1.62 3.28
C VAL A 60 -4.92 -0.33 2.99
N GLY A 61 -4.61 -0.06 1.72
CA GLY A 61 -3.98 1.20 1.32
C GLY A 61 -4.80 2.42 1.73
N LEU A 62 -6.12 2.37 1.52
CA LEU A 62 -7.04 3.44 1.91
C LEU A 62 -7.17 3.60 3.43
N ILE A 63 -7.09 2.51 4.21
CA ILE A 63 -7.16 2.58 5.67
C ILE A 63 -5.93 3.29 6.26
N PHE A 64 -4.74 2.97 5.72
CA PHE A 64 -3.48 3.51 6.24
C PHE A 64 -3.06 4.83 5.59
N GLU A 65 -3.78 5.26 4.55
CA GLU A 65 -3.61 6.53 3.83
C GLU A 65 -2.13 6.92 3.60
N PRO A 66 -1.26 6.02 3.08
CA PRO A 66 0.13 6.38 2.80
C PRO A 66 0.23 7.43 1.67
N LEU A 67 -0.83 7.55 0.86
CA LEU A 67 -1.00 8.42 -0.29
C LEU A 67 -2.47 8.91 -0.34
N PRO A 68 -2.79 9.95 -1.13
CA PRO A 68 -4.18 10.39 -1.31
C PRO A 68 -5.06 9.24 -1.82
N GLY A 69 -6.25 9.07 -1.25
CA GLY A 69 -7.12 7.94 -1.55
C GLY A 69 -7.44 7.76 -3.05
N ALA A 70 -7.59 8.85 -3.79
CA ALA A 70 -7.80 8.81 -5.24
C ALA A 70 -6.65 8.12 -5.99
N VAL A 71 -5.40 8.37 -5.57
CA VAL A 71 -4.21 7.76 -6.18
C VAL A 71 -4.18 6.25 -5.89
N ILE A 72 -4.49 5.86 -4.66
CA ILE A 72 -4.53 4.45 -4.25
C ILE A 72 -5.62 3.69 -5.02
N GLY A 73 -6.81 4.27 -5.13
CA GLY A 73 -7.92 3.68 -5.88
C GLY A 73 -7.59 3.49 -7.36
N ILE A 74 -7.08 4.53 -8.03
CA ILE A 74 -6.70 4.43 -9.46
C ILE A 74 -5.55 3.44 -9.65
N THR A 75 -4.57 3.41 -8.76
CA THR A 75 -3.46 2.44 -8.83
C THR A 75 -4.02 1.01 -8.79
N GLY A 76 -4.95 0.73 -7.89
CA GLY A 76 -5.63 -0.56 -7.82
C GLY A 76 -6.34 -0.94 -9.12
N VAL A 77 -7.09 -0.01 -9.72
CA VAL A 77 -7.78 -0.21 -11.00
C VAL A 77 -6.79 -0.52 -12.12
N VAL A 78 -5.68 0.22 -12.20
CA VAL A 78 -4.63 0.00 -13.21
C VAL A 78 -3.97 -1.36 -13.03
N VAL A 79 -3.62 -1.73 -11.79
CA VAL A 79 -3.03 -3.04 -11.49
C VAL A 79 -3.96 -4.16 -11.91
N ILE A 80 -5.25 -4.06 -11.59
CA ILE A 80 -6.25 -5.02 -12.04
C ILE A 80 -6.29 -5.08 -13.57
N ALA A 81 -6.39 -3.94 -14.26
CA ALA A 81 -6.46 -3.91 -15.72
C ALA A 81 -5.22 -4.49 -16.43
N LEU A 82 -4.05 -4.41 -15.79
CA LEU A 82 -2.80 -4.98 -16.31
C LEU A 82 -2.63 -6.48 -15.99
N CYS A 83 -3.28 -6.96 -14.92
CA CYS A 83 -3.08 -8.30 -14.39
C CYS A 83 -4.32 -9.22 -14.49
N SER A 84 -5.46 -8.74 -15.02
CA SER A 84 -6.70 -9.49 -15.18
C SER A 84 -6.79 -10.32 -16.46
#